data_AF-A0A8H4B166-F1
#
_entry.id   AF-A0A8H4B166-F1
#
_cell.length_a   1.000
_cell.length_b   1.000
_cell.length_c   1.000
_cell.angle_alpha   90.00
_cell.angle_beta   90.00
_cell.angle_gamma   90.00
#
_symmetry.space_group_name_H-M   'P 1'
#
loop_
_entity.id
_entity.type
_entity.pdbx_description
1 polymer ?
#
loop_
_entity_poly.entity_id
_entity_poly.type
_entity_poly.pdbx_seq_one_letter_code
_entity_poly.pdbx_strand_id
1 'polypeptide(L)'
;MISPNNYINKSALKKSYNEIKIDAPWIETQVITSSEPVSIKDIDNDIERELAFYKQALEGAIEGRKNVIASGVSFSRPDDYFAEMVKSDVHMTRIRQKLVNEEQSIKASEEARRLRELKKFGKKIQVEKIQERQKKKKEELEKIKVMKKKRKGVEDTALDDDFDIALEQAAADDRPKKKQKTGKNGKRVNKDARYGFGGKKRYSKSNTADSSADFLSQFDPKNDKSFGGRKALMANKKRKFTKKRPGKTRRKSARNKK
;
A
#
# COMPACT_ATOMS: atom_id res chain seq x y z
N MET A 1 25.90 51.28 43.86
CA MET A 1 25.58 50.19 42.90
C MET A 1 24.79 49.14 43.67
N ILE A 2 23.46 49.16 43.55
CA ILE A 2 22.57 48.26 44.31
C ILE A 2 22.41 46.98 43.50
N SER A 3 22.85 45.86 44.06
CA SER A 3 22.82 44.56 43.42
C SER A 3 21.36 44.08 43.22
N PRO A 4 20.92 43.74 41.99
CA PRO A 4 19.51 43.52 41.67
C PRO A 4 19.04 42.09 41.99
N ASN A 5 19.29 41.56 43.20
CA ASN A 5 18.93 40.16 43.51
C ASN A 5 18.70 39.86 45.01
N ASN A 6 17.82 40.61 45.69
CA ASN A 6 17.44 40.31 47.08
C ASN A 6 15.93 40.33 47.36
N TYR A 7 15.08 40.26 46.33
CA TYR A 7 13.61 40.35 46.47
C TYR A 7 12.88 39.00 46.71
N ILE A 8 13.57 37.86 46.66
CA ILE A 8 12.93 36.54 46.83
C ILE A 8 13.04 36.11 48.29
N ASN A 9 11.91 36.12 49.01
CA ASN A 9 11.82 35.63 50.39
C ASN A 9 11.90 34.09 50.43
N LYS A 10 13.11 33.56 50.40
CA LYS A 10 13.39 32.11 50.42
C LYS A 10 12.92 31.42 51.70
N SER A 11 12.83 32.13 52.84
CA SER A 11 12.40 31.52 54.11
C SER A 11 10.90 31.23 54.10
N ALA A 12 10.10 32.17 53.58
CA ALA A 12 8.67 31.99 53.41
C ALA A 12 8.35 30.84 52.45
N LEU A 13 9.05 30.76 51.30
CA LEU A 13 8.87 29.66 50.33
C LEU A 13 9.17 28.28 50.93
N LYS A 14 10.24 28.17 51.72
CA LYS A 14 10.57 26.91 52.42
C LYS A 14 9.50 26.53 53.46
N LYS A 15 8.98 27.53 54.18
CA LYS A 15 7.91 27.31 55.16
C LYS A 15 6.65 26.77 54.47
N SER A 16 6.20 27.43 53.40
CA SER A 16 5.05 26.98 52.61
C SER A 16 5.27 25.62 51.96
N TYR A 17 6.48 25.34 51.46
CA TYR A 17 6.82 24.01 50.95
C TYR A 17 6.66 22.93 52.03
N ASN A 18 7.19 23.16 53.23
CA ASN A 18 7.10 22.20 54.33
C ASN A 18 5.67 22.01 54.84
N GLU A 19 4.81 23.04 54.76
CA GLU A 19 3.39 22.94 55.11
C GLU A 19 2.60 22.08 54.12
N ILE A 20 2.98 22.09 52.83
CA ILE A 20 2.27 21.37 51.76
C ILE A 20 2.89 19.98 51.49
N LYS A 21 4.19 19.80 51.76
CA LYS A 21 4.92 18.58 51.43
C LYS A 21 4.32 17.39 52.18
N ILE A 22 3.88 16.40 51.42
CA ILE A 22 3.44 15.10 51.92
C ILE A 22 4.62 14.13 51.79
N ASP A 23 4.92 13.40 52.86
CA ASP A 23 5.87 12.30 52.84
C ASP A 23 5.11 10.99 52.62
N ALA A 24 5.16 10.48 51.40
CA ALA A 24 4.42 9.31 50.96
C ALA A 24 5.32 8.37 50.15
N PRO A 25 5.06 7.06 50.16
CA PRO A 25 5.74 6.13 49.27
C PRO A 25 5.66 6.58 47.82
N TRP A 26 6.72 6.31 47.04
CA TRP A 26 6.79 6.77 45.65
C TRP A 26 5.58 6.33 44.80
N ILE A 27 4.99 5.17 45.06
CA ILE A 27 3.84 4.65 44.31
C ILE A 27 2.58 5.52 44.43
N GLU A 28 2.47 6.35 45.48
CA GLU A 28 1.35 7.28 45.66
C GLU A 28 1.57 8.61 44.93
N THR A 29 2.84 9.00 44.74
CA THR A 29 3.19 10.25 44.06
C THR A 29 3.40 10.04 42.56
N GLN A 30 4.03 8.92 42.18
CA GLN A 30 4.38 8.54 40.80
C GLN A 30 5.11 9.65 40.03
N VAL A 31 5.80 10.54 40.75
CA VAL A 31 6.55 11.65 40.19
C VAL A 31 7.98 11.23 39.95
N ILE A 32 8.50 11.59 38.78
CA ILE A 32 9.90 11.37 38.40
C ILE A 32 10.47 12.69 37.96
N THR A 33 11.63 13.02 38.51
CA THR A 33 12.39 14.20 38.15
C THR A 33 13.51 13.76 37.23
N SER A 34 13.64 14.42 36.08
CA SER A 34 14.73 14.18 35.14
C SER A 34 16.08 14.35 35.82
N SER A 35 17.00 13.44 35.53
CA SER A 35 18.36 13.46 36.09
C SER A 35 19.17 14.66 35.57
N GLU A 36 19.07 14.91 34.27
CA GLU A 36 19.73 16.04 33.59
C GLU A 36 18.74 17.17 33.27
N PRO A 37 19.19 18.44 33.34
CA PRO A 37 18.39 19.56 32.89
C PRO A 37 18.25 19.54 31.36
N VAL A 38 17.02 19.77 30.86
CA VAL A 38 16.77 19.84 29.42
C VAL A 38 17.42 21.09 28.84
N SER A 39 18.43 20.88 28.00
CA SER A 39 19.12 21.95 27.27
C SER A 39 18.74 21.90 25.79
N ILE A 40 18.18 22.99 25.29
CA ILE A 40 17.79 23.16 23.89
C ILE A 40 18.64 24.28 23.33
N LYS A 41 19.38 24.01 22.25
CA LYS A 41 20.30 24.99 21.63
C LYS A 41 19.56 26.16 20.99
N ASP A 42 18.51 25.84 20.23
CA ASP A 42 17.66 26.80 19.57
C ASP A 42 16.20 26.59 20.01
N ILE A 43 15.67 27.57 20.75
CA ILE A 43 14.33 27.49 21.36
C ILE A 43 13.23 27.58 20.31
N ASP A 44 13.49 28.25 19.18
CA ASP A 44 12.52 28.44 18.11
C ASP A 44 12.45 27.24 17.16
N ASN A 45 13.45 26.35 17.21
CA ASN A 45 13.44 25.09 16.48
C ASN A 45 12.56 24.05 17.19
N ASP A 46 11.30 23.98 16.75
CA ASP A 46 10.29 23.09 17.32
C ASP A 46 10.68 21.60 17.23
N ILE A 47 11.33 21.17 16.15
CA ILE A 47 11.67 19.75 15.97
C ILE A 47 12.69 19.29 17.02
N GLU A 48 13.72 20.10 17.27
CA GLU A 48 14.74 19.79 18.27
C GLU A 48 14.17 19.87 19.68
N ARG A 49 13.30 20.84 19.94
CA ARG A 49 12.60 21.00 21.22
C ARG A 49 11.69 19.82 21.52
N GLU A 50 10.84 19.41 20.58
CA GLU A 50 9.96 18.25 20.72
C GLU A 50 10.74 16.95 20.93
N LEU A 51 11.89 16.80 20.27
CA LEU A 51 12.77 15.65 20.45
C LEU A 51 13.37 15.63 21.87
N ALA A 52 13.76 16.79 22.41
CA ALA A 52 14.25 16.91 23.78
C ALA A 52 13.17 16.53 24.81
N PHE A 53 11.94 17.03 24.65
CA PHE A 53 10.81 16.66 25.51
C PHE A 53 10.45 15.18 25.41
N TYR A 54 10.49 14.63 24.20
CA TYR A 54 10.26 13.21 23.98
C TYR A 54 11.30 12.34 24.72
N LYS A 55 12.58 12.71 24.67
CA LYS A 55 13.65 11.99 25.39
C LYS A 55 13.45 12.04 26.90
N GLN A 56 13.15 13.22 27.44
CA GLN A 56 12.88 13.39 28.86
C GLN A 56 11.68 12.55 29.32
N ALA A 57 10.58 12.56 28.54
CA ALA A 57 9.40 11.76 28.84
C ALA A 57 9.68 10.25 28.75
N LEU A 58 10.51 9.83 27.79
CA LEU A 58 10.91 8.43 27.63
C LEU A 58 11.77 7.94 28.80
N GLU A 59 12.74 8.73 29.24
CA GLU A 59 13.57 8.44 30.42
C GLU A 59 12.68 8.27 31.66
N GLY A 60 11.80 9.23 31.92
CA GLY A 60 10.83 9.16 33.01
C GLY A 60 9.91 7.93 32.91
N ALA A 61 9.40 7.60 31.72
CA ALA A 61 8.57 6.41 31.54
C ALA A 61 9.32 5.10 31.84
N ILE A 62 10.61 5.01 31.47
CA ILE A 62 11.44 3.83 31.74
C ILE A 62 11.70 3.68 33.24
N GLU A 63 12.06 4.76 33.93
CA GLU A 63 12.27 4.75 35.38
C GLU A 63 10.99 4.45 36.13
N GLY A 64 9.87 5.06 35.73
CA GLY A 64 8.57 4.83 36.34
C GLY A 64 8.12 3.39 36.21
N ARG A 65 8.33 2.80 35.03
CA ARG A 65 8.07 1.36 34.82
C ARG A 65 8.87 0.50 35.79
N LYS A 66 10.16 0.79 36.01
CA LYS A 66 10.99 0.04 36.97
C LYS A 66 10.44 0.16 38.40
N ASN A 67 10.11 1.36 38.84
CA ASN A 67 9.63 1.61 40.20
C ASN A 67 8.24 1.00 40.46
N VAL A 68 7.33 1.03 39.47
CA VAL A 68 6.01 0.38 39.57
C VAL A 68 6.14 -1.13 39.70
N ILE A 69 7.00 -1.75 38.88
CA ILE A 69 7.25 -3.20 38.93
C ILE A 69 7.92 -3.58 40.26
N ALA A 70 8.87 -2.78 40.75
CA ALA A 70 9.51 -2.98 42.06
C ALA A 70 8.53 -2.90 43.23
N SER A 71 7.46 -2.11 43.08
CA SER A 71 6.37 -2.01 44.06
C SER A 71 5.36 -3.17 43.97
N GLY A 72 5.56 -4.12 43.04
CA GLY A 72 4.70 -5.30 42.87
C GLY A 72 3.41 -5.06 42.09
N VAL A 73 3.27 -3.90 41.42
CA VAL A 73 2.05 -3.53 40.67
C VAL A 73 2.22 -3.79 39.17
N SER A 74 1.16 -4.25 38.51
CA SER A 74 1.15 -4.46 37.05
C SER A 74 1.17 -3.13 36.30
N PHE A 75 2.13 -2.94 35.39
CA PHE A 75 2.28 -1.70 34.63
C PHE A 75 1.54 -1.70 33.28
N SER A 76 1.62 -2.80 32.52
CA SER A 76 1.08 -2.85 31.16
C SER A 76 -0.43 -3.06 31.16
N ARG A 77 -1.15 -2.28 30.33
CA ARG A 77 -2.58 -2.50 30.06
C ARG A 77 -2.76 -3.83 29.30
N PRO A 78 -3.55 -4.78 29.82
CA PRO A 78 -3.90 -6.00 29.07
C PRO A 78 -4.74 -5.68 27.83
N ASP A 79 -4.53 -6.42 26.74
CA ASP A 79 -5.26 -6.22 25.48
C ASP A 79 -6.77 -6.52 25.60
N ASP A 80 -7.13 -7.42 26.54
CA ASP A 80 -8.51 -7.84 26.80
C ASP A 80 -9.24 -6.99 27.86
N TYR A 81 -8.59 -5.91 28.34
CA TYR A 81 -9.20 -5.00 29.31
C TYR A 81 -9.87 -3.81 28.63
N PHE A 82 -11.19 -3.93 28.38
CA PHE A 82 -12.02 -2.91 27.74
C PHE A 82 -12.62 -1.94 28.77
N ALA A 83 -11.85 -0.92 29.15
CA ALA A 83 -12.32 0.23 29.91
C ALA A 83 -12.48 1.46 29.01
N GLU A 84 -13.17 2.50 29.50
CA GLU A 84 -13.29 3.76 28.79
C GLU A 84 -11.91 4.40 28.60
N MET A 85 -11.56 4.70 27.34
CA MET A 85 -10.32 5.36 26.97
C MET A 85 -10.59 6.86 26.75
N VAL A 86 -9.58 7.71 26.97
CA VAL A 86 -9.67 9.17 26.80
C VAL A 86 -10.24 9.60 25.44
N LYS A 87 -9.99 8.80 24.38
CA LYS A 87 -10.53 9.03 23.03
C LYS A 87 -11.40 7.86 22.61
N SER A 88 -12.59 8.16 22.08
CA SER A 88 -13.51 7.13 21.55
C SER A 88 -12.96 6.39 20.33
N ASP A 89 -13.36 5.13 20.17
CA ASP A 89 -12.98 4.30 19.00
C ASP A 89 -13.43 4.89 17.67
N VAL A 90 -14.57 5.57 17.66
CA VAL A 90 -15.07 6.29 16.47
C VAL A 90 -14.12 7.42 16.08
N HIS A 91 -13.50 8.09 17.05
CA HIS A 91 -12.48 9.10 16.79
C HIS A 91 -11.17 8.47 16.30
N MET A 92 -10.69 7.40 16.96
CA MET A 92 -9.47 6.70 16.56
C MET A 92 -9.58 6.06 15.18
N THR A 93 -10.74 5.54 14.81
CA THR A 93 -10.99 4.99 13.46
C THR A 93 -10.87 6.07 12.39
N ARG A 94 -11.33 7.29 12.65
CA ARG A 94 -11.16 8.43 11.73
C ARG A 94 -9.69 8.82 11.58
N ILE A 95 -8.91 8.80 12.66
CA ILE A 95 -7.46 9.07 12.60
C ILE A 95 -6.75 7.99 11.78
N ARG A 96 -7.00 6.71 12.06
CA ARG A 96 -6.41 5.59 11.29
C ARG A 96 -6.75 5.68 9.81
N GLN A 97 -7.99 6.03 9.48
CA GLN A 97 -8.40 6.20 8.08
C GLN A 97 -7.63 7.34 7.40
N LYS A 98 -7.35 8.45 8.09
CA LYS A 98 -6.53 9.54 7.53
C LYS A 98 -5.10 9.08 7.25
N LEU A 99 -4.47 8.38 8.18
CA LEU A 99 -3.11 7.85 8.00
C LEU A 99 -3.02 6.90 6.80
N VAL A 100 -3.98 5.98 6.67
CA VAL A 100 -4.05 5.06 5.52
C VAL A 100 -4.25 5.83 4.21
N ASN A 101 -5.12 6.85 4.20
CA ASN A 101 -5.35 7.66 3.00
C ASN A 101 -4.10 8.45 2.60
N GLU A 102 -3.35 9.00 3.57
CA GLU A 102 -2.09 9.72 3.33
C GLU A 102 -1.04 8.79 2.74
N GLU A 103 -0.86 7.61 3.33
CA GLU A 103 0.07 6.59 2.83
C GLU A 103 -0.31 6.15 1.41
N GLN A 104 -1.60 5.91 1.14
CA GLN A 104 -2.09 5.58 -0.20
C GLN A 104 -1.86 6.73 -1.20
N SER A 105 -2.03 7.98 -0.78
CA SER A 105 -1.78 9.16 -1.63
C SER A 105 -0.30 9.29 -2.01
N ILE A 106 0.60 9.04 -1.06
CA ILE A 106 2.06 9.02 -1.30
C ILE A 106 2.41 7.90 -2.29
N LYS A 107 1.96 6.67 -2.03
CA LYS A 107 2.20 5.52 -2.91
C LYS A 107 1.64 5.74 -4.32
N ALA A 108 0.43 6.26 -4.44
CA ALA A 108 -0.17 6.57 -5.73
C ALA A 108 0.63 7.65 -6.51
N SER A 109 1.19 8.63 -5.80
CA SER A 109 2.02 9.68 -6.41
C SER A 109 3.36 9.13 -6.91
N GLU A 110 3.99 8.24 -6.14
CA GLU A 110 5.22 7.53 -6.52
C GLU A 110 4.98 6.58 -7.69
N GLU A 111 3.90 5.79 -7.66
CA GLU A 111 3.51 4.92 -8.77
C GLU A 111 3.19 5.72 -10.03
N ALA A 112 2.49 6.85 -9.91
CA ALA A 112 2.23 7.74 -11.04
C ALA A 112 3.52 8.31 -11.64
N ARG A 113 4.50 8.68 -10.80
CA ARG A 113 5.83 9.10 -11.26
C ARG A 113 6.54 7.97 -12.00
N ARG A 114 6.58 6.77 -11.42
CA ARG A 114 7.17 5.58 -12.04
C ARG A 114 6.51 5.24 -13.37
N LEU A 115 5.18 5.30 -13.46
CA LEU A 115 4.44 5.07 -14.70
C LEU A 115 4.74 6.14 -15.77
N ARG A 116 4.94 7.40 -15.38
CA ARG A 116 5.38 8.46 -16.31
C ARG A 116 6.77 8.18 -16.87
N GLU A 117 7.71 7.77 -16.01
CA GLU A 117 9.07 7.41 -16.43
C GLU A 117 9.09 6.18 -17.34
N LEU A 118 8.33 5.13 -17.00
CA LEU A 118 8.16 3.95 -17.84
C LEU A 118 7.55 4.27 -19.22
N LYS A 119 6.58 5.18 -19.28
CA LYS A 119 6.00 5.64 -20.56
C LYS A 119 7.01 6.45 -21.37
N LYS A 120 7.80 7.33 -20.72
CA LYS A 120 8.82 8.17 -21.37
C LYS A 120 9.96 7.34 -21.96
N PHE A 121 10.44 6.34 -21.24
CA PHE A 121 11.59 5.52 -21.65
C PHE A 121 11.20 4.18 -22.29
N GLY A 122 9.92 3.80 -22.29
CA GLY A 122 9.46 2.48 -22.75
C GLY A 122 9.90 2.14 -24.17
N LYS A 123 9.81 3.08 -25.12
CA LYS A 123 10.28 2.87 -26.50
C LYS A 123 11.81 2.71 -26.58
N LYS A 124 12.56 3.52 -25.83
CA LYS A 124 14.03 3.41 -25.78
C LYS A 124 14.46 2.06 -25.21
N ILE A 125 13.87 1.66 -24.09
CA ILE A 125 14.10 0.36 -23.45
C ILE A 125 13.76 -0.80 -24.39
N GLN A 126 12.67 -0.70 -25.16
CA GLN A 126 12.29 -1.74 -26.11
C GLN A 126 13.34 -1.90 -27.22
N VAL A 127 13.81 -0.79 -27.81
CA VAL A 127 14.83 -0.81 -28.86
C VAL A 127 16.15 -1.33 -28.31
N GLU A 128 16.58 -0.84 -27.14
CA GLU A 128 17.81 -1.26 -26.47
C GLU A 128 17.80 -2.76 -26.14
N LYS A 129 16.68 -3.29 -25.63
CA LYS A 129 16.54 -4.73 -25.37
C LYS A 129 16.61 -5.58 -26.64
N ILE A 130 16.09 -5.09 -27.77
CA ILE A 130 16.20 -5.80 -29.06
C ILE A 130 17.66 -5.80 -29.52
N GLN A 131 18.34 -4.66 -29.43
CA GLN A 131 19.76 -4.54 -29.78
C GLN A 131 20.64 -5.41 -28.88
N GLU A 132 20.39 -5.42 -27.57
CA GLU A 132 21.08 -6.26 -26.60
C GLU A 132 20.89 -7.74 -26.90
N ARG A 133 19.66 -8.17 -27.21
CA ARG A 133 19.38 -9.57 -27.62
C ARG A 133 20.08 -9.93 -28.93
N GLN A 134 20.14 -9.03 -29.90
CA GLN A 134 20.86 -9.26 -31.16
C GLN A 134 22.37 -9.36 -30.93
N LYS A 135 22.94 -8.48 -30.09
CA LYS A 135 24.35 -8.53 -29.70
C LYS A 135 24.68 -9.85 -28.98
N LYS A 136 23.89 -10.23 -27.98
CA LYS A 136 24.05 -11.52 -27.26
C LYS A 136 24.00 -12.71 -28.21
N LYS A 137 23.04 -12.76 -29.14
CA LYS A 137 22.98 -13.81 -30.17
C LYS A 137 24.22 -13.83 -31.06
N LYS A 138 24.73 -12.66 -31.46
CA LYS A 138 25.95 -12.57 -32.27
C LYS A 138 27.17 -13.08 -31.51
N GLU A 139 27.34 -12.67 -30.24
CA GLU A 139 28.41 -13.13 -29.36
C GLU A 139 28.34 -14.65 -29.11
N GLU A 140 27.15 -15.20 -28.90
CA GLU A 140 26.93 -16.65 -28.77
C GLU A 140 27.31 -17.39 -30.07
N LEU A 141 26.91 -16.88 -31.24
CA LEU A 141 27.28 -17.46 -32.52
C LEU A 141 28.79 -17.38 -32.78
N GLU A 142 29.45 -16.30 -32.38
CA GLU A 142 30.90 -16.16 -32.49
C GLU A 142 31.62 -17.15 -31.55
N LYS A 143 31.16 -17.32 -30.31
CA LYS A 143 31.66 -18.36 -29.40
C LYS A 143 31.50 -19.76 -29.97
N ILE A 144 30.35 -20.07 -30.57
CA ILE A 144 30.11 -21.35 -31.25
C ILE A 144 31.04 -21.51 -32.44
N LYS A 145 31.26 -20.48 -33.26
CA LYS A 145 32.22 -20.54 -34.38
C LYS A 145 33.64 -20.78 -33.91
N VAL A 146 34.07 -20.11 -32.83
CA VAL A 146 35.39 -20.34 -32.23
C VAL A 146 35.51 -21.77 -31.69
N MET A 147 34.48 -22.28 -31.00
CA MET A 147 34.43 -23.67 -30.54
C MET A 147 34.45 -24.68 -31.70
N LYS A 148 33.69 -24.45 -32.78
CA LYS A 148 33.71 -25.27 -33.99
C LYS A 148 35.07 -25.21 -34.68
N LYS A 149 35.71 -24.03 -34.77
CA LYS A 149 37.04 -23.89 -35.35
C LYS A 149 38.12 -24.57 -34.50
N LYS A 150 37.98 -24.52 -33.16
CA LYS A 150 38.84 -25.27 -32.24
C LYS A 150 38.63 -26.79 -32.37
N ARG A 151 37.38 -27.28 -32.51
CA ARG A 151 37.10 -28.70 -32.81
C ARG A 151 37.66 -29.14 -34.15
N LYS A 152 37.49 -28.33 -35.21
CA LYS A 152 38.06 -28.61 -36.54
C LYS A 152 39.60 -28.60 -36.57
N GLY A 153 40.25 -28.01 -35.57
CA GLY A 153 41.71 -28.08 -35.39
C GLY A 153 42.18 -29.26 -34.53
N VAL A 154 41.25 -30.03 -33.94
CA VAL A 154 41.52 -31.27 -33.18
C VAL A 154 41.04 -32.51 -33.95
N GLU A 155 40.23 -32.32 -35.00
CA GLU A 155 39.62 -33.38 -35.81
C GLU A 155 40.30 -33.47 -37.18
N ASP A 156 41.57 -33.87 -37.15
CA ASP A 156 42.25 -34.49 -38.31
C ASP A 156 42.62 -35.95 -38.01
N THR A 157 42.04 -36.54 -36.96
CA THR A 157 42.18 -37.97 -36.67
C THR A 157 40.87 -38.55 -36.14
N ALA A 158 40.08 -39.03 -37.10
CA ALA A 158 39.06 -40.08 -36.98
C ALA A 158 37.82 -39.81 -36.11
N LEU A 159 36.72 -40.42 -36.56
CA LEU A 159 35.46 -40.70 -35.85
C LEU A 159 34.29 -39.73 -36.11
N ASP A 160 33.85 -39.67 -37.37
CA ASP A 160 32.53 -39.12 -37.75
C ASP A 160 31.37 -40.12 -37.50
N ASP A 161 31.65 -41.39 -37.12
CA ASP A 161 30.62 -42.44 -36.95
C ASP A 161 30.28 -42.80 -35.49
N ASP A 162 31.02 -42.32 -34.49
CA ASP A 162 30.82 -42.73 -33.07
C ASP A 162 29.97 -41.75 -32.24
N PHE A 163 29.61 -40.57 -32.77
CA PHE A 163 28.92 -39.53 -31.97
C PHE A 163 27.40 -39.47 -32.13
N ASP A 164 26.81 -40.07 -33.18
CA ASP A 164 25.35 -40.16 -33.28
C ASP A 164 24.78 -41.15 -32.24
N ILE A 165 25.56 -42.14 -31.82
CA ILE A 165 25.17 -43.10 -30.77
C ILE A 165 25.31 -42.48 -29.37
N ALA A 166 26.34 -41.68 -29.12
CA ALA A 166 26.59 -41.08 -27.80
C ALA A 166 25.62 -39.93 -27.45
N LEU A 167 25.13 -39.16 -28.44
CA LEU A 167 24.17 -38.07 -28.19
C LEU A 167 22.75 -38.59 -27.96
N GLU A 168 22.36 -39.70 -28.62
CA GLU A 168 21.07 -40.36 -28.38
C GLU A 168 21.04 -41.03 -27.00
N GLN A 169 22.16 -41.64 -26.57
CA GLN A 169 22.25 -42.30 -25.27
C GLN A 169 22.35 -41.31 -24.09
N ALA A 170 23.04 -40.18 -24.24
CA ALA A 170 23.10 -39.14 -23.20
C ALA A 170 21.82 -38.27 -23.08
N ALA A 171 20.99 -38.21 -24.13
CA ALA A 171 19.70 -37.52 -24.09
C ALA A 171 18.53 -38.40 -23.59
N ALA A 172 18.75 -39.71 -23.44
CA ALA A 172 17.76 -40.68 -22.97
C ALA A 172 17.64 -40.74 -21.44
N ASP A 173 18.70 -40.40 -20.70
CA ASP A 173 18.76 -40.70 -19.26
C ASP A 173 18.31 -39.59 -18.31
N ASP A 174 17.90 -38.40 -18.78
CA ASP A 174 17.57 -37.29 -17.85
C ASP A 174 16.33 -36.46 -18.22
N ARG A 175 15.36 -37.06 -18.93
CA ARG A 175 14.04 -36.43 -19.15
C ARG A 175 12.95 -37.13 -18.35
N PRO A 176 12.38 -36.51 -17.29
CA PRO A 176 11.18 -37.04 -16.67
C PRO A 176 10.05 -37.08 -17.70
N LYS A 177 9.49 -38.27 -17.94
CA LYS A 177 8.35 -38.52 -18.84
C LYS A 177 7.18 -37.62 -18.49
N LYS A 178 7.15 -36.43 -19.07
CA LYS A 178 6.04 -35.48 -18.94
C LYS A 178 4.92 -35.98 -19.84
N LYS A 179 3.97 -36.73 -19.25
CA LYS A 179 2.68 -37.11 -19.85
C LYS A 179 2.18 -35.95 -20.73
N GLN A 180 2.22 -36.14 -22.05
CA GLN A 180 1.55 -35.24 -22.96
C GLN A 180 0.05 -35.29 -22.61
N LYS A 181 -0.45 -34.22 -21.98
CA LYS A 181 -1.89 -34.01 -21.86
C LYS A 181 -2.42 -33.67 -23.26
N THR A 182 -2.91 -34.69 -23.95
CA THR A 182 -3.77 -34.62 -25.16
C THR A 182 -5.13 -34.01 -24.81
N GLY A 183 -5.14 -32.77 -24.30
CA GLY A 183 -6.34 -32.02 -23.98
C GLY A 183 -6.22 -30.60 -24.52
N LYS A 184 -7.24 -30.12 -25.23
CA LYS A 184 -7.32 -28.72 -25.66
C LYS A 184 -7.15 -27.81 -24.44
N ASN A 185 -6.18 -26.89 -24.52
CA ASN A 185 -5.85 -25.91 -23.49
C ASN A 185 -7.13 -25.29 -22.90
N GLY A 186 -7.33 -25.33 -21.58
CA GLY A 186 -8.57 -24.83 -20.94
C GLY A 186 -8.87 -23.36 -21.24
N LYS A 187 -7.84 -22.56 -21.54
CA LYS A 187 -7.99 -21.18 -22.05
C LYS A 187 -8.65 -21.13 -23.43
N ARG A 188 -8.43 -22.14 -24.27
CA ARG A 188 -9.06 -22.31 -25.59
C ARG A 188 -10.50 -22.80 -25.43
N VAL A 189 -10.77 -23.76 -24.53
CA VAL A 189 -12.14 -24.20 -24.22
C VAL A 189 -13.02 -23.04 -23.76
N ASN A 190 -12.54 -22.18 -22.85
CA ASN A 190 -13.30 -21.01 -22.40
C ASN A 190 -13.49 -19.94 -23.48
N LYS A 191 -12.55 -19.83 -24.44
CA LYS A 191 -12.69 -18.91 -25.58
C LYS A 191 -13.64 -19.47 -26.63
N ASP A 192 -13.60 -20.77 -26.89
CA ASP A 192 -14.51 -21.45 -27.79
C ASP A 192 -15.95 -21.41 -27.23
N ALA A 193 -16.13 -21.52 -25.91
CA ALA A 193 -17.43 -21.33 -25.26
C ALA A 193 -17.97 -19.89 -25.38
N ARG A 194 -17.09 -18.88 -25.24
CA ARG A 194 -17.49 -17.47 -25.31
C ARG A 194 -17.68 -16.96 -26.74
N TYR A 195 -16.93 -17.49 -27.70
CA TYR A 195 -16.83 -16.92 -29.06
C TYR A 195 -17.21 -17.91 -30.18
N GLY A 196 -17.39 -19.20 -29.88
CA GLY A 196 -17.62 -20.26 -30.87
C GLY A 196 -16.34 -20.68 -31.60
N PHE A 197 -16.36 -21.86 -32.23
CA PHE A 197 -15.23 -22.39 -33.00
C PHE A 197 -15.27 -21.84 -34.44
N GLY A 198 -14.27 -21.02 -34.82
CA GLY A 198 -13.95 -20.69 -36.21
C GLY A 198 -15.06 -20.04 -37.06
N GLY A 199 -15.15 -18.69 -37.07
CA GLY A 199 -15.96 -17.94 -38.05
C GLY A 199 -16.16 -16.46 -37.67
N LYS A 200 -16.34 -15.58 -38.67
CA LYS A 200 -16.54 -14.12 -38.47
C LYS A 200 -17.89 -13.82 -37.80
N LYS A 201 -17.93 -13.85 -36.46
CA LYS A 201 -19.07 -13.33 -35.67
C LYS A 201 -19.06 -11.79 -35.57
N ARG A 202 -19.07 -11.09 -36.71
CA ARG A 202 -19.06 -9.62 -36.76
C ARG A 202 -20.32 -8.96 -36.17
N TYR A 203 -21.38 -9.72 -35.88
CA TYR A 203 -22.67 -9.18 -35.40
C TYR A 203 -23.28 -9.94 -34.21
N SER A 204 -22.51 -10.78 -33.49
CA SER A 204 -23.05 -11.45 -32.29
C SER A 204 -23.30 -10.51 -31.08
N LYS A 205 -22.92 -9.23 -31.21
CA LYS A 205 -23.12 -8.17 -30.22
C LYS A 205 -23.85 -6.94 -30.79
N SER A 206 -24.50 -7.06 -31.95
CA SER A 206 -25.39 -5.99 -32.41
C SER A 206 -26.73 -6.10 -31.69
N ASN A 207 -27.20 -4.98 -31.13
CA ASN A 207 -28.52 -4.88 -30.53
C ASN A 207 -29.57 -5.23 -31.59
N THR A 208 -30.48 -6.16 -31.29
CA THR A 208 -31.69 -6.37 -32.10
C THR A 208 -32.70 -5.26 -31.79
N ALA A 209 -33.63 -5.00 -32.72
CA ALA A 209 -34.67 -3.98 -32.54
C ALA A 209 -35.44 -4.18 -31.22
N ASP A 210 -35.68 -5.44 -30.85
CA ASP A 210 -36.33 -5.83 -29.59
C ASP A 210 -35.49 -5.44 -28.36
N SER A 211 -34.16 -5.60 -28.40
CA SER A 211 -33.26 -5.19 -27.31
C SER A 211 -33.15 -3.67 -27.14
N SER A 212 -33.43 -2.89 -28.19
CA SER A 212 -33.45 -1.42 -28.10
C SER A 212 -34.80 -0.85 -27.65
N ALA A 213 -35.89 -1.63 -27.79
CA ALA A 213 -37.22 -1.22 -27.36
C ALA A 213 -37.47 -1.45 -25.86
N ASP A 214 -36.72 -2.36 -25.22
CA ASP A 214 -36.97 -2.82 -23.85
C ASP A 214 -36.23 -2.03 -22.73
N PHE A 215 -35.83 -0.77 -22.99
CA PHE A 215 -35.16 0.06 -21.98
C PHE A 215 -36.03 0.46 -20.78
N LEU A 216 -37.34 0.20 -20.82
CA LEU A 216 -38.28 0.58 -19.77
C LEU A 216 -38.64 -0.57 -18.80
N SER A 217 -38.45 -1.84 -19.16
CA SER A 217 -38.86 -2.96 -18.31
C SER A 217 -37.77 -3.44 -17.33
N GLN A 218 -36.49 -3.16 -17.62
CA GLN A 218 -35.36 -3.61 -16.78
C GLN A 218 -34.98 -2.66 -15.64
N PHE A 219 -35.74 -1.60 -15.38
CA PHE A 219 -35.52 -0.74 -14.20
C PHE A 219 -36.68 -0.86 -13.22
N ASP A 220 -36.75 -2.00 -12.51
CA ASP A 220 -37.60 -2.14 -11.34
C ASP A 220 -36.78 -1.82 -10.07
N PRO A 221 -36.96 -0.63 -9.46
CA PRO A 221 -36.20 -0.21 -8.28
C PRO A 221 -36.56 -1.00 -7.01
N LYS A 222 -37.43 -2.02 -7.09
CA LYS A 222 -37.88 -2.79 -5.93
C LYS A 222 -37.31 -4.21 -5.83
N ASN A 223 -36.62 -4.75 -6.85
CA ASN A 223 -36.20 -6.17 -6.82
C ASN A 223 -34.73 -6.49 -7.08
N ASP A 224 -33.86 -5.53 -7.43
CA ASP A 224 -32.43 -5.82 -7.61
C ASP A 224 -31.66 -5.78 -6.27
N LYS A 225 -31.61 -6.93 -5.61
CA LYS A 225 -30.77 -7.22 -4.43
C LYS A 225 -29.35 -7.67 -4.81
N SER A 226 -28.75 -7.13 -5.86
CA SER A 226 -27.36 -7.43 -6.20
C SER A 226 -26.61 -6.18 -6.66
N PHE A 227 -26.24 -5.32 -5.71
CA PHE A 227 -24.87 -4.77 -5.57
C PHE A 227 -24.82 -3.78 -4.38
N GLY A 228 -24.14 -4.17 -3.30
CA GLY A 228 -23.46 -3.25 -2.38
C GLY A 228 -24.32 -2.44 -1.39
N GLY A 229 -24.48 -2.96 -0.17
CA GLY A 229 -25.26 -2.31 0.89
C GLY A 229 -24.58 -1.14 1.61
N ARG A 230 -25.41 -0.31 2.27
CA ARG A 230 -25.24 0.11 3.68
C ARG A 230 -26.46 0.89 4.18
N LYS A 231 -27.05 0.36 5.25
CA LYS A 231 -27.77 1.02 6.36
C LYS A 231 -28.39 2.41 6.09
N ALA A 232 -29.70 2.43 5.93
CA ALA A 232 -30.52 3.56 6.34
C ALA A 232 -30.86 3.40 7.83
N LEU A 233 -30.09 4.06 8.70
CA LEU A 233 -30.54 4.44 10.03
C LEU A 233 -30.55 5.96 10.07
N MET A 234 -31.73 6.51 10.30
CA MET A 234 -32.03 7.89 10.72
C MET A 234 -31.36 9.06 9.97
N ALA A 235 -32.18 9.93 9.37
CA ALA A 235 -32.35 11.28 9.91
C ALA A 235 -33.30 12.11 9.04
N ASN A 236 -34.41 12.50 9.66
CA ASN A 236 -35.17 13.69 9.35
C ASN A 236 -34.23 14.89 9.10
N LYS A 237 -34.28 15.49 7.90
CA LYS A 237 -34.27 16.96 7.79
C LYS A 237 -34.79 17.45 6.44
N LYS A 238 -35.92 18.17 6.52
CA LYS A 238 -36.49 19.00 5.46
C LYS A 238 -35.41 19.87 4.79
N ARG A 239 -35.25 19.76 3.47
CA ARG A 239 -34.65 20.82 2.64
C ARG A 239 -35.50 21.02 1.39
N LYS A 240 -35.94 22.28 1.20
CA LYS A 240 -36.75 22.76 0.08
C LYS A 240 -36.14 22.38 -1.26
N PHE A 241 -36.94 21.77 -2.13
CA PHE A 241 -36.60 21.46 -3.52
C PHE A 241 -36.50 22.77 -4.32
N THR A 242 -35.30 23.16 -4.72
CA THR A 242 -35.13 24.09 -5.84
C THR A 242 -35.13 23.26 -7.14
N LYS A 243 -36.02 23.58 -8.08
CA LYS A 243 -36.09 22.91 -9.39
C LYS A 243 -34.75 23.07 -10.12
N LYS A 244 -33.95 22.00 -10.21
CA LYS A 244 -32.75 21.98 -11.07
C LYS A 244 -33.17 22.19 -12.52
N ARG A 245 -32.56 23.20 -13.17
CA ARG A 245 -32.77 23.51 -14.59
C ARG A 245 -32.46 22.27 -15.46
N PRO A 246 -33.33 21.90 -16.42
CA PRO A 246 -33.05 20.80 -17.33
C PRO A 246 -31.79 21.08 -18.18
N GLY A 247 -31.04 20.03 -18.49
CA GLY A 247 -29.79 20.08 -19.27
C GLY A 247 -29.99 20.59 -20.71
N LYS A 248 -28.89 20.96 -21.38
CA LYS A 248 -28.87 21.57 -22.73
C LYS A 248 -29.72 20.80 -23.76
N THR A 249 -29.72 19.48 -23.72
CA THR A 249 -30.46 18.61 -24.64
C THR A 249 -31.98 18.73 -24.46
N ARG A 250 -32.46 18.73 -23.20
CA ARG A 250 -33.90 18.91 -22.88
C ARG A 250 -34.41 20.32 -23.18
N ARG A 251 -33.53 21.33 -23.17
CA ARG A 251 -33.91 22.70 -23.60
C ARG A 251 -34.09 22.80 -25.11
N LYS A 252 -33.25 22.11 -25.89
CA LYS A 252 -33.40 22.07 -27.36
C LYS A 252 -34.66 21.33 -27.79
N SER A 253 -34.98 20.20 -27.15
CA SER A 253 -36.19 19.43 -27.47
C SER A 253 -37.49 20.18 -27.14
N ALA A 254 -37.50 20.99 -26.08
CA ALA A 254 -38.65 21.81 -25.72
C ALA A 254 -38.87 22.99 -26.68
N ARG A 255 -37.81 23.48 -27.35
CA ARG A 255 -37.91 24.57 -28.33
C ARG A 255 -38.54 24.15 -29.65
N ASN A 256 -38.46 22.87 -30.01
CA ASN A 256 -39.10 22.29 -31.19
C ASN A 256 -40.52 21.77 -30.92
N LYS A 257 -41.05 22.00 -29.71
CA LYS A 257 -42.47 21.81 -29.39
C LYS A 257 -43.13 23.20 -29.30
N LYS A 258 -43.25 23.85 -30.45
CA LYS A 258 -44.26 24.86 -30.77
C LYS A 258 -44.52 24.77 -32.26
#